data_AF-A0A6N6KB94-F1
#
_entry.id   AF-A0A6N6KB94-F1
#
_cell.length_a   1.000
_cell.length_b   1.000
_cell.length_c   1.000
_cell.angle_alpha   90.00
_cell.angle_beta   90.00
_cell.angle_gamma   90.00
#
_symmetry.space_group_name_H-M   'P 1'
#
loop_
_entity.id
_entity.type
_entity.pdbx_description
1 polymer ?
#
loop_
_entity_poly.entity_id
_entity_poly.type
_entity_poly.pdbx_seq_one_letter_code
_entity_poly.pdbx_strand_id
1 'polypeptide(L)'
;MKNLLLSLLKINLVFLFFLEFSQVSFAQIIDVGSGSYITQFPGVDEAGRNTFPSGTPFTTGAAANKPVPTNDWWSAKIKNNHADNLFNYPYTLKTVNEGLVVTYMPWGVIDDIQPVIVGVSGLNASAVNVADFSDWTVTMDWSNADHNMQVTTGIGMPFLYFSKGMTDVAEITINEGSVEIVDEMMIITNAHNGADFVVYAPSGSVWSQNGNTYSSTLNGQNYWSMAFIPLSASNVNTVANEYKKYAYVFPVNTTT
;
A
#
# COMPACT_ATOMS: atom_id res chain seq x y z
N MET A 1 66.57 -33.61 14.23
CA MET A 1 66.55 -32.14 14.04
C MET A 1 65.76 -31.70 12.79
N LYS A 2 66.05 -32.18 11.57
CA LYS A 2 65.33 -31.76 10.34
C LYS A 2 63.80 -31.91 10.39
N ASN A 3 63.28 -33.01 10.93
CA ASN A 3 61.81 -33.24 10.99
C ASN A 3 61.10 -32.35 12.03
N LEU A 4 61.80 -31.94 13.09
CA LEU A 4 61.28 -31.01 14.09
C LEU A 4 61.19 -29.59 13.49
N LEU A 5 62.24 -29.18 12.75
CA LEU A 5 62.29 -27.89 12.07
C LEU A 5 61.19 -27.74 11.01
N LEU A 6 60.90 -28.80 10.24
CA LEU A 6 59.83 -28.80 9.23
C LEU A 6 58.43 -28.72 9.85
N SER A 7 58.23 -29.34 11.02
CA SER A 7 56.97 -29.28 11.80
C SER A 7 56.73 -27.87 12.34
N LEU A 8 57.75 -27.26 12.95
CA LEU A 8 57.70 -25.87 13.42
C LEU A 8 57.46 -24.87 12.27
N LEU A 9 58.03 -25.09 11.09
CA LEU A 9 57.79 -24.24 9.92
C LEU A 9 56.34 -24.32 9.42
N LYS A 10 55.73 -25.52 9.40
CA LYS A 10 54.33 -25.73 9.00
C LYS A 10 53.33 -25.11 9.97
N ILE A 11 53.60 -25.21 11.28
CA ILE A 11 52.75 -24.58 12.32
C ILE A 11 52.77 -23.06 12.19
N ASN A 12 53.95 -22.47 11.95
CA ASN A 12 54.07 -21.01 11.74
C ASN A 12 53.36 -20.55 10.45
N LEU A 13 53.41 -21.32 9.36
CA LEU A 13 52.70 -21.03 8.12
C LEU A 13 51.17 -21.07 8.28
N VAL A 14 50.63 -22.02 9.06
CA VAL A 14 49.20 -22.08 9.38
C VAL A 14 48.77 -20.92 10.27
N PHE A 15 49.62 -20.50 11.21
CA PHE A 15 49.35 -19.34 12.07
C PHE A 15 49.34 -18.02 11.29
N LEU A 16 50.25 -17.85 10.33
CA LEU A 16 50.27 -16.71 9.42
C LEU A 16 49.04 -16.66 8.50
N PHE A 17 48.58 -17.82 8.00
CA PHE A 17 47.38 -17.90 7.16
C PHE A 17 46.08 -17.56 7.94
N PHE A 18 46.04 -17.82 9.25
CA PHE A 18 44.93 -17.41 10.13
C PHE A 18 44.95 -15.91 10.47
N LEU A 19 46.13 -15.28 10.49
CA LEU A 19 46.28 -13.84 10.75
C LEU A 19 45.85 -12.97 9.55
N GLU A 20 45.90 -13.48 8.32
CA GLU A 20 45.43 -12.71 7.15
C GLU A 20 43.89 -12.65 7.02
N PHE A 21 43.15 -13.46 7.78
CA PHE A 21 41.68 -13.43 7.81
C PHE A 21 41.08 -12.49 8.86
N SER A 22 41.89 -11.81 9.68
CA SER A 22 41.40 -10.71 10.52
C SER A 22 41.23 -9.45 9.68
N GLN A 23 40.20 -9.44 8.81
CA GLN A 23 39.67 -8.22 8.23
C GLN A 23 39.00 -7.43 9.36
N VAL A 24 39.69 -6.43 9.90
CA VAL A 24 39.08 -5.46 10.81
C VAL A 24 38.11 -4.63 9.96
N SER A 25 36.83 -5.00 10.00
CA SER A 25 35.77 -4.15 9.47
C SER A 25 35.68 -2.91 10.36
N PHE A 26 36.40 -1.86 10.00
CA PHE A 26 36.11 -0.54 10.55
C PHE A 26 34.72 -0.14 10.07
N ALA A 27 33.85 0.28 10.99
CA ALA A 27 32.63 0.96 10.63
C ALA A 27 32.98 2.06 9.63
N GLN A 28 32.37 2.04 8.45
CA GLN A 28 32.66 3.07 7.44
C GLN A 28 32.14 4.40 8.00
N ILE A 29 33.08 5.20 8.51
CA ILE A 29 32.84 6.58 8.93
C ILE A 29 32.77 7.41 7.65
N ILE A 30 31.67 8.13 7.48
CA ILE A 30 31.46 9.05 6.37
C ILE A 30 31.49 10.46 6.95
N ASP A 31 32.51 11.22 6.54
CA ASP A 31 32.69 12.60 6.98
C ASP A 31 31.70 13.54 6.27
N VAL A 32 31.16 14.50 7.02
CA VAL A 32 30.26 15.55 6.56
C VAL A 32 30.70 16.88 7.20
N GLY A 33 31.46 17.68 6.46
CA GLY A 33 32.08 18.88 7.00
C GLY A 33 33.06 18.53 8.12
N SER A 34 32.85 19.09 9.31
CA SER A 34 33.66 18.79 10.51
C SER A 34 33.10 17.65 11.37
N GLY A 35 32.01 17.00 10.95
CA GLY A 35 31.39 15.88 11.65
C GLY A 35 31.40 14.60 10.81
N SER A 36 30.78 13.53 11.30
CA SER A 36 30.66 12.26 10.56
C SER A 36 29.46 11.42 11.02
N TYR A 37 29.10 10.42 10.21
CA TYR A 37 28.17 9.34 10.58
C TYR A 37 28.74 7.98 10.21
N ILE A 38 28.18 6.91 10.78
CA ILE A 38 28.57 5.52 10.49
C ILE A 38 27.47 4.81 9.72
N THR A 39 27.85 3.90 8.82
CA THR A 39 26.90 3.05 8.09
C THR A 39 26.71 1.66 8.70
N GLN A 40 27.46 1.36 9.77
CA GLN A 40 27.34 0.12 10.52
C GLN A 40 26.71 0.40 11.88
N PHE A 41 25.88 -0.52 12.36
CA PHE A 41 25.24 -0.39 13.65
C PHE A 41 26.29 -0.31 14.77
N PRO A 42 26.28 0.73 15.62
CA PRO A 42 27.32 0.94 16.65
C PRO A 42 27.24 -0.05 17.81
N GLY A 43 26.21 -0.91 17.86
CA GLY A 43 25.92 -1.76 19.00
C GLY A 43 24.92 -1.12 19.97
N VAL A 44 24.62 -1.87 21.03
CA VAL A 44 23.74 -1.47 22.13
C VAL A 44 24.52 -0.70 23.19
N ASP A 45 23.86 0.20 23.92
CA ASP A 45 24.41 0.75 25.15
C ASP A 45 24.31 -0.27 26.31
N GLU A 46 24.87 0.05 27.48
CA GLU A 46 24.83 -0.82 28.67
C GLU A 46 23.39 -1.22 29.07
N ALA A 47 22.41 -0.36 28.75
CA ALA A 47 21.00 -0.57 29.02
C ALA A 47 20.23 -1.26 27.88
N GLY A 48 20.87 -1.62 26.76
CA GLY A 48 20.25 -2.34 25.66
C GLY A 48 19.32 -1.52 24.75
N ARG A 49 19.44 -0.18 24.71
CA ARG A 49 18.43 0.72 24.11
C ARG A 49 18.58 1.03 22.62
N ASN A 50 19.68 0.66 21.98
CA ASN A 50 19.85 0.89 20.54
C ASN A 50 19.44 -0.35 19.74
N THR A 51 18.62 -0.20 18.72
CA THR A 51 18.26 -1.28 17.81
C THR A 51 17.82 -0.72 16.46
N PHE A 52 17.67 -1.59 15.47
CA PHE A 52 17.05 -1.23 14.20
C PHE A 52 15.54 -1.01 14.38
N PRO A 53 14.93 -0.15 13.53
CA PRO A 53 13.48 -0.11 13.41
C PRO A 53 12.91 -1.52 13.18
N SER A 54 11.81 -1.84 13.85
CA SER A 54 11.21 -3.16 13.75
C SER A 54 10.42 -3.35 12.45
N GLY A 55 10.39 -4.60 11.99
CA GLY A 55 9.63 -5.03 10.81
C GLY A 55 10.43 -4.99 9.51
N THR A 56 9.90 -5.65 8.49
CA THR A 56 10.39 -5.56 7.11
C THR A 56 9.35 -4.79 6.32
N PRO A 57 9.73 -3.71 5.61
CA PRO A 57 8.81 -2.94 4.79
C PRO A 57 8.10 -3.80 3.74
N PHE A 58 6.77 -3.71 3.68
CA PHE A 58 5.95 -4.32 2.64
C PHE A 58 6.01 -3.47 1.38
N THR A 59 7.07 -3.63 0.60
CA THR A 59 7.31 -2.88 -0.64
C THR A 59 7.46 -3.81 -1.84
N THR A 60 6.92 -3.38 -2.97
CA THR A 60 7.15 -3.99 -4.29
C THR A 60 7.43 -2.87 -5.31
N GLY A 61 7.64 -3.23 -6.57
CA GLY A 61 7.72 -2.26 -7.67
C GLY A 61 8.73 -1.13 -7.46
N ALA A 62 8.31 0.10 -7.71
CA ALA A 62 9.15 1.29 -7.59
C ALA A 62 9.51 1.60 -6.13
N ALA A 63 8.58 1.36 -5.19
CA ALA A 63 8.79 1.61 -3.77
C ALA A 63 9.95 0.79 -3.18
N ALA A 64 10.17 -0.44 -3.67
CA ALA A 64 11.27 -1.30 -3.20
C ALA A 64 12.67 -0.72 -3.48
N ASN A 65 12.78 0.26 -4.38
CA ASN A 65 14.04 0.91 -4.75
C ASN A 65 14.18 2.32 -4.15
N LYS A 66 13.24 2.74 -3.29
CA LYS A 66 13.23 4.05 -2.63
C LYS A 66 13.54 3.87 -1.13
N PRO A 67 14.15 4.87 -0.47
CA PRO A 67 14.16 4.91 0.99
C PRO A 67 12.74 4.79 1.53
N VAL A 68 12.56 3.91 2.51
CA VAL A 68 11.24 3.59 3.05
C VAL A 68 10.69 4.81 3.80
N PRO A 69 9.52 5.35 3.41
CA PRO A 69 8.94 6.48 4.09
C PRO A 69 8.42 6.07 5.46
N THR A 70 8.54 7.00 6.42
CA THR A 70 8.07 6.85 7.79
C THR A 70 7.27 8.09 8.19
N ASN A 71 6.51 8.00 9.29
CA ASN A 71 5.77 9.12 9.88
C ASN A 71 4.73 9.77 8.94
N ASP A 72 4.20 9.00 8.00
CA ASP A 72 3.15 9.42 7.07
C ASP A 72 1.79 8.79 7.44
N TRP A 73 0.70 9.33 6.92
CA TRP A 73 -0.69 8.92 7.20
C TRP A 73 -0.96 7.44 6.85
N TRP A 74 -0.13 6.86 5.98
CA TRP A 74 -0.19 5.47 5.52
C TRP A 74 1.00 4.62 6.02
N SER A 75 1.88 5.14 6.87
CA SER A 75 3.05 4.40 7.37
C SER A 75 2.70 3.12 8.16
N ALA A 76 1.49 3.03 8.72
CA ALA A 76 1.00 1.78 9.30
C ALA A 76 0.94 0.65 8.26
N LYS A 77 0.60 0.97 7.01
CA LYS A 77 0.47 0.00 5.93
C LYS A 77 1.82 -0.57 5.52
N ILE A 78 2.84 0.25 5.29
CA ILE A 78 4.16 -0.26 4.88
C ILE A 78 4.84 -1.13 5.96
N LYS A 79 4.45 -0.97 7.24
CA LYS A 79 5.01 -1.72 8.37
C LYS A 79 4.31 -3.06 8.65
N ASN A 80 3.03 -3.20 8.34
CA ASN A 80 2.21 -4.35 8.74
C ASN A 80 1.63 -5.07 7.50
N ASN A 81 1.27 -6.37 7.58
CA ASN A 81 0.66 -7.09 6.43
C ASN A 81 -0.61 -6.39 5.93
N HIS A 82 -1.46 -5.96 6.85
CA HIS A 82 -2.63 -5.14 6.62
C HIS A 82 -2.62 -3.97 7.60
N ALA A 83 -3.31 -2.89 7.25
CA ALA A 83 -3.52 -1.76 8.14
C ALA A 83 -4.98 -1.31 8.07
N ASP A 84 -5.43 -0.77 9.19
CA ASP A 84 -6.67 -0.04 9.34
C ASP A 84 -6.36 1.43 9.65
N ASN A 85 -7.41 2.22 9.88
CA ASN A 85 -7.28 3.58 10.37
C ASN A 85 -6.47 4.50 9.43
N LEU A 86 -6.56 4.23 8.12
CA LEU A 86 -5.86 4.98 7.07
C LEU A 86 -6.76 6.15 6.62
N PHE A 87 -6.58 7.32 7.23
CA PHE A 87 -7.37 8.51 6.91
C PHE A 87 -6.72 9.31 5.78
N ASN A 88 -7.34 9.28 4.61
CA ASN A 88 -6.90 10.11 3.50
C ASN A 88 -7.67 11.43 3.42
N TYR A 89 -8.78 11.60 4.15
CA TYR A 89 -9.65 12.79 4.09
C TYR A 89 -10.10 13.10 2.65
N PRO A 90 -11.19 12.50 2.15
CA PRO A 90 -12.42 12.28 2.92
C PRO A 90 -12.66 10.84 3.39
N TYR A 91 -11.91 9.86 2.89
CA TYR A 91 -12.11 8.47 3.28
C TYR A 91 -11.41 8.11 4.57
N THR A 92 -11.97 7.10 5.22
CA THR A 92 -11.26 6.21 6.13
C THR A 92 -11.11 4.87 5.43
N LEU A 93 -9.89 4.35 5.36
CA LEU A 93 -9.56 3.14 4.62
C LEU A 93 -9.02 2.05 5.54
N LYS A 94 -9.29 0.79 5.17
CA LYS A 94 -8.74 -0.40 5.82
C LYS A 94 -8.43 -1.44 4.76
N THR A 95 -7.28 -2.08 4.84
CA THR A 95 -6.90 -3.15 3.92
C THR A 95 -7.28 -4.49 4.53
N VAL A 96 -7.94 -5.35 3.76
CA VAL A 96 -8.26 -6.74 4.12
C VAL A 96 -7.80 -7.68 3.01
N ASN A 97 -7.95 -8.99 3.18
CA ASN A 97 -7.48 -9.96 2.20
C ASN A 97 -8.18 -9.82 0.85
N GLU A 98 -9.48 -9.52 0.90
CA GLU A 98 -10.38 -9.42 -0.24
C GLU A 98 -10.27 -8.08 -0.99
N GLY A 99 -9.58 -7.09 -0.42
CA GLY A 99 -9.37 -5.79 -1.06
C GLY A 99 -9.31 -4.60 -0.10
N LEU A 100 -9.81 -3.46 -0.57
CA LEU A 100 -9.84 -2.20 0.16
C LEU A 100 -11.24 -1.96 0.75
N VAL A 101 -11.33 -1.90 2.07
CA VAL A 101 -12.50 -1.37 2.77
C VAL A 101 -12.49 0.15 2.64
N VAL A 102 -13.61 0.69 2.19
CA VAL A 102 -13.86 2.13 2.03
C VAL A 102 -15.02 2.53 2.94
N THR A 103 -14.78 3.49 3.84
CA THR A 103 -15.79 4.01 4.76
C THR A 103 -15.58 5.51 5.01
N TYR A 104 -16.50 6.11 5.76
CA TYR A 104 -16.39 7.47 6.28
C TYR A 104 -16.49 7.46 7.79
N MET A 105 -15.40 7.86 8.46
CA MET A 105 -15.40 8.10 9.91
C MET A 105 -15.20 9.59 10.17
N PRO A 106 -16.22 10.34 10.63
CA PRO A 106 -16.09 11.77 10.86
C PRO A 106 -15.13 12.10 12.02
N TRP A 107 -15.02 11.20 13.00
CA TRP A 107 -14.16 11.36 14.15
C TRP A 107 -13.89 10.00 14.81
N GLY A 108 -12.76 9.88 15.50
CA GLY A 108 -12.38 8.68 16.24
C GLY A 108 -11.59 7.67 15.42
N VAL A 109 -11.45 6.46 15.97
CA VAL A 109 -10.83 5.33 15.27
C VAL A 109 -11.84 4.66 14.36
N ILE A 110 -11.37 4.01 13.30
CA ILE A 110 -12.22 3.15 12.48
C ILE A 110 -12.80 2.00 13.32
N ASP A 111 -14.03 1.60 13.04
CA ASP A 111 -14.66 0.43 13.64
C ASP A 111 -14.43 -0.85 12.81
N ASP A 112 -15.08 -1.94 13.20
CA ASP A 112 -15.00 -3.22 12.50
C ASP A 112 -15.98 -3.34 11.32
N ILE A 113 -16.79 -2.31 11.05
CA ILE A 113 -17.77 -2.33 9.97
C ILE A 113 -17.03 -2.16 8.63
N GLN A 114 -17.43 -2.95 7.65
CA GLN A 114 -16.87 -2.95 6.30
C GLN A 114 -17.98 -2.60 5.31
N PRO A 115 -18.41 -1.33 5.23
CA PRO A 115 -19.63 -0.97 4.51
C PRO A 115 -19.48 -1.15 3.00
N VAL A 116 -18.30 -0.87 2.46
CA VAL A 116 -17.95 -1.09 1.07
C VAL A 116 -16.57 -1.74 1.00
N ILE A 117 -16.46 -2.85 0.28
CA ILE A 117 -15.20 -3.55 0.01
C ILE A 117 -14.99 -3.54 -1.50
N VAL A 118 -13.90 -2.91 -1.96
CA VAL A 118 -13.51 -2.85 -3.37
C VAL A 118 -12.36 -3.84 -3.60
N GLY A 119 -12.58 -4.80 -4.50
CA GLY A 119 -11.65 -5.90 -4.75
C GLY A 119 -11.73 -6.42 -6.19
N VAL A 120 -11.20 -7.62 -6.37
CA VAL A 120 -11.44 -8.45 -7.55
C VAL A 120 -11.89 -9.84 -7.11
N SER A 121 -12.70 -10.50 -7.92
CA SER A 121 -13.27 -11.81 -7.58
C SER A 121 -12.16 -12.85 -7.38
N GLY A 122 -12.20 -13.56 -6.25
CA GLY A 122 -11.17 -14.54 -5.87
C GLY A 122 -9.92 -13.95 -5.19
N LEU A 123 -9.86 -12.63 -4.99
CA LEU A 123 -8.75 -12.00 -4.27
C LEU A 123 -8.72 -12.45 -2.81
N ASN A 124 -7.55 -12.89 -2.37
CA ASN A 124 -7.27 -13.28 -0.99
C ASN A 124 -5.77 -13.09 -0.72
N ALA A 125 -5.34 -11.84 -0.60
CA ALA A 125 -3.95 -11.49 -0.38
C ALA A 125 -3.65 -11.46 1.12
N SER A 126 -2.69 -12.26 1.59
CA SER A 126 -2.32 -12.33 3.03
C SER A 126 -1.55 -11.11 3.54
N ALA A 127 -1.15 -10.23 2.62
CA ALA A 127 -0.57 -8.94 2.87
C ALA A 127 -0.82 -8.03 1.68
N VAL A 128 -0.76 -6.73 1.93
CA VAL A 128 -0.73 -5.66 0.92
C VAL A 128 0.68 -5.10 0.85
N ASN A 129 1.18 -4.88 -0.36
CA ASN A 129 2.44 -4.18 -0.56
C ASN A 129 2.21 -2.72 -0.94
N VAL A 130 3.22 -1.89 -0.74
CA VAL A 130 3.29 -0.55 -1.34
C VAL A 130 4.09 -0.67 -2.62
N ALA A 131 3.47 -0.41 -3.77
CA ALA A 131 4.10 -0.52 -5.09
C ALA A 131 4.78 0.78 -5.52
N ASP A 132 4.22 1.92 -5.13
CA ASP A 132 4.79 3.24 -5.37
C ASP A 132 4.29 4.27 -4.34
N PHE A 133 4.97 5.40 -4.28
CA PHE A 133 4.57 6.58 -3.50
C PHE A 133 5.27 7.85 -4.01
N SER A 134 4.67 8.99 -3.73
CA SER A 134 5.24 10.33 -3.93
C SER A 134 4.88 11.23 -2.75
N ASP A 135 5.01 12.56 -2.86
CA ASP A 135 4.88 13.48 -1.71
C ASP A 135 3.60 13.31 -0.89
N TRP A 136 2.46 12.99 -1.54
CA TRP A 136 1.20 12.78 -0.82
C TRP A 136 0.34 11.63 -1.34
N THR A 137 0.85 10.82 -2.27
CA THR A 137 0.15 9.62 -2.78
C THR A 137 0.88 8.32 -2.45
N VAL A 138 0.10 7.25 -2.32
CA VAL A 138 0.56 5.88 -2.17
C VAL A 138 -0.22 4.97 -3.11
N THR A 139 0.48 4.02 -3.73
CA THR A 139 -0.11 2.92 -4.49
C THR A 139 0.01 1.63 -3.68
N MET A 140 -1.12 1.10 -3.23
CA MET A 140 -1.21 -0.17 -2.51
C MET A 140 -1.53 -1.32 -3.48
N ASP A 141 -0.90 -2.47 -3.29
CA ASP A 141 -0.95 -3.65 -4.16
C ASP A 141 -1.36 -4.91 -3.38
N TRP A 142 -2.48 -5.51 -3.78
CA TRP A 142 -2.94 -6.82 -3.37
C TRP A 142 -2.59 -7.81 -4.46
N SER A 143 -1.93 -8.90 -4.09
CA SER A 143 -1.60 -9.98 -5.01
C SER A 143 -1.74 -11.33 -4.32
N ASN A 144 -2.31 -12.31 -5.02
CA ASN A 144 -2.20 -13.72 -4.68
C ASN A 144 -1.68 -14.52 -5.90
N ALA A 145 -1.86 -15.85 -5.93
CA ALA A 145 -1.33 -16.68 -7.01
C ALA A 145 -1.89 -16.31 -8.40
N ASP A 146 -3.15 -15.89 -8.46
CA ASP A 146 -3.90 -15.75 -9.71
C ASP A 146 -4.44 -14.32 -9.95
N HIS A 147 -4.52 -13.50 -8.89
CA HIS A 147 -5.19 -12.21 -8.91
C HIS A 147 -4.28 -11.07 -8.47
N ASN A 148 -4.45 -9.91 -9.10
CA ASN A 148 -3.77 -8.66 -8.72
C ASN A 148 -4.74 -7.48 -8.75
N MET A 149 -4.65 -6.62 -7.74
CA MET A 149 -5.32 -5.33 -7.70
C MET A 149 -4.40 -4.28 -7.10
N GLN A 150 -4.38 -3.09 -7.71
CA GLN A 150 -3.75 -1.91 -7.13
C GLN A 150 -4.76 -0.80 -6.91
N VAL A 151 -4.52 0.03 -5.89
CA VAL A 151 -5.23 1.30 -5.68
C VAL A 151 -4.23 2.42 -5.42
N THR A 152 -4.39 3.53 -6.12
CA THR A 152 -3.66 4.78 -5.86
C THR A 152 -4.59 5.76 -5.16
N THR A 153 -4.13 6.27 -4.03
CA THR A 153 -4.84 7.27 -3.21
C THR A 153 -3.84 8.23 -2.60
N GLY A 154 -4.32 9.37 -2.11
CA GLY A 154 -3.51 10.36 -1.43
C GLY A 154 -4.33 11.15 -0.43
N ILE A 155 -3.64 11.86 0.45
CA ILE A 155 -4.32 12.74 1.41
C ILE A 155 -5.01 13.89 0.65
N GLY A 156 -6.24 14.24 1.05
CA GLY A 156 -7.06 15.26 0.39
C GLY A 156 -7.71 14.81 -0.91
N MET A 157 -7.50 13.57 -1.37
CA MET A 157 -8.04 13.10 -2.63
C MET A 157 -9.45 12.52 -2.48
N PRO A 158 -10.46 13.04 -3.21
CA PRO A 158 -11.79 12.46 -3.23
C PRO A 158 -11.88 11.22 -4.11
N PHE A 159 -10.86 10.94 -4.94
CA PHE A 159 -10.82 9.75 -5.81
C PHE A 159 -9.86 8.68 -5.26
N LEU A 160 -10.29 7.43 -5.42
CA LEU A 160 -9.49 6.23 -5.36
C LEU A 160 -9.39 5.66 -6.79
N TYR A 161 -8.17 5.43 -7.27
CA TYR A 161 -7.93 4.97 -8.63
C TYR A 161 -7.43 3.54 -8.63
N PHE A 162 -8.16 2.62 -9.26
CA PHE A 162 -7.90 1.19 -9.20
C PHE A 162 -7.41 0.65 -10.53
N SER A 163 -6.53 -0.36 -10.45
CA SER A 163 -6.23 -1.24 -11.56
C SER A 163 -6.25 -2.71 -11.13
N LYS A 164 -6.43 -3.62 -12.07
CA LYS A 164 -6.44 -5.07 -11.83
C LYS A 164 -5.63 -5.85 -12.86
N GLY A 165 -5.42 -7.14 -12.62
CA GLY A 165 -4.99 -8.06 -13.67
C GLY A 165 -5.95 -8.04 -14.86
N MET A 166 -5.44 -8.23 -16.07
CA MET A 166 -6.24 -8.08 -17.29
C MET A 166 -7.46 -9.01 -17.33
N THR A 167 -7.28 -10.25 -16.83
CA THR A 167 -8.33 -11.27 -16.78
C THR A 167 -9.14 -11.27 -15.50
N ASP A 168 -8.74 -10.49 -14.49
CA ASP A 168 -9.47 -10.40 -13.22
C ASP A 168 -10.85 -9.77 -13.43
N VAL A 169 -11.79 -10.06 -12.53
CA VAL A 169 -13.13 -9.47 -12.54
C VAL A 169 -13.22 -8.50 -11.36
N ALA A 170 -13.51 -7.23 -11.59
CA ALA A 170 -13.72 -6.28 -10.51
C ALA A 170 -14.93 -6.72 -9.68
N GLU A 171 -14.81 -6.65 -8.35
CA GLU A 171 -15.84 -7.11 -7.41
C GLU A 171 -15.98 -6.10 -6.28
N ILE A 172 -17.19 -5.62 -6.04
CA ILE A 172 -17.51 -4.65 -5.01
C ILE A 172 -18.63 -5.20 -4.14
N THR A 173 -18.36 -5.37 -2.85
CA THR A 173 -19.35 -5.80 -1.87
C THR A 173 -19.85 -4.59 -1.08
N ILE A 174 -21.17 -4.40 -1.06
CA ILE A 174 -21.86 -3.26 -0.42
C ILE A 174 -22.67 -3.76 0.77
N ASN A 175 -22.09 -3.73 1.96
CA ASN A 175 -22.75 -4.16 3.19
C ASN A 175 -23.68 -3.08 3.79
N GLU A 176 -23.42 -1.80 3.50
CA GLU A 176 -24.26 -0.68 3.94
C GLU A 176 -24.51 0.30 2.77
N GLY A 177 -25.71 0.90 2.77
CA GLY A 177 -26.15 1.84 1.74
C GLY A 177 -27.07 1.24 0.68
N SER A 178 -27.49 2.09 -0.24
CA SER A 178 -28.35 1.74 -1.38
C SER A 178 -27.61 1.99 -2.68
N VAL A 179 -27.75 1.06 -3.64
CA VAL A 179 -27.04 1.12 -4.91
C VAL A 179 -28.00 1.48 -6.05
N GLU A 180 -27.60 2.43 -6.87
CA GLU A 180 -28.21 2.77 -8.15
C GLU A 180 -27.17 2.59 -9.27
N ILE A 181 -27.47 1.80 -10.29
CA ILE A 181 -26.61 1.66 -11.47
C ILE A 181 -27.20 2.52 -12.58
N VAL A 182 -26.38 3.43 -13.12
CA VAL A 182 -26.71 4.32 -14.24
C VAL A 182 -25.65 4.10 -15.32
N ASP A 183 -26.01 3.33 -16.35
CA ASP A 183 -25.07 2.84 -17.37
C ASP A 183 -23.88 2.09 -16.75
N GLU A 184 -22.63 2.47 -17.05
CA GLU A 184 -21.41 1.90 -16.45
C GLU A 184 -21.09 2.42 -15.03
N MET A 185 -21.84 3.43 -14.55
CA MET A 185 -21.62 4.07 -13.26
C MET A 185 -22.46 3.41 -12.17
N MET A 186 -21.90 3.24 -10.98
CA MET A 186 -22.61 2.76 -9.79
C MET A 186 -22.55 3.82 -8.70
N ILE A 187 -23.71 4.30 -8.28
CA ILE A 187 -23.85 5.26 -7.18
C ILE A 187 -24.26 4.49 -5.94
N ILE A 188 -23.54 4.69 -4.84
CA ILE A 188 -23.80 4.09 -3.53
C ILE A 188 -24.19 5.24 -2.61
N THR A 189 -25.41 5.22 -2.07
CA THR A 189 -25.91 6.29 -1.20
C THR A 189 -26.15 5.80 0.22
N ASN A 190 -26.04 6.71 1.18
CA ASN A 190 -26.31 6.45 2.60
C ASN A 190 -25.56 5.20 3.11
N ALA A 191 -24.30 5.05 2.70
CA ALA A 191 -23.40 4.08 3.31
C ALA A 191 -23.05 4.51 4.75
N HIS A 192 -21.96 4.00 5.30
CA HIS A 192 -21.61 4.27 6.68
C HIS A 192 -21.46 5.76 6.99
N ASN A 193 -22.02 6.18 8.13
CA ASN A 193 -22.11 7.57 8.57
C ASN A 193 -22.68 8.54 7.51
N GLY A 194 -23.59 8.05 6.65
CA GLY A 194 -24.29 8.85 5.65
C GLY A 194 -23.42 9.25 4.46
N ALA A 195 -22.29 8.57 4.23
CA ALA A 195 -21.44 8.84 3.09
C ALA A 195 -22.05 8.30 1.79
N ASP A 196 -21.82 9.05 0.71
CA ASP A 196 -22.20 8.70 -0.64
C ASP A 196 -20.93 8.51 -1.48
N PHE A 197 -20.93 7.47 -2.32
CA PHE A 197 -19.83 7.14 -3.22
C PHE A 197 -20.35 6.95 -4.63
N VAL A 198 -19.45 7.07 -5.60
CA VAL A 198 -19.72 6.73 -6.98
C VAL A 198 -18.53 5.97 -7.56
N VAL A 199 -18.82 4.89 -8.27
CA VAL A 199 -17.85 4.05 -8.97
C VAL A 199 -18.00 4.29 -10.47
N TYR A 200 -16.88 4.49 -11.15
CA TYR A 200 -16.81 4.68 -12.59
C TYR A 200 -16.08 3.51 -13.23
N ALA A 201 -16.83 2.62 -13.88
CA ALA A 201 -16.25 1.66 -14.80
C ALA A 201 -16.04 2.29 -16.19
N PRO A 202 -15.19 1.74 -17.07
CA PRO A 202 -15.03 2.23 -18.44
C PRO A 202 -16.33 2.11 -19.27
N SER A 203 -16.51 2.96 -20.28
CA SER A 203 -17.71 2.95 -21.11
C SER A 203 -17.99 1.57 -21.73
N GLY A 204 -19.26 1.16 -21.73
CA GLY A 204 -19.71 -0.15 -22.17
C GLY A 204 -19.56 -1.25 -21.12
N SER A 205 -19.04 -0.94 -19.92
CA SER A 205 -19.03 -1.89 -18.81
C SER A 205 -20.44 -2.13 -18.29
N VAL A 206 -20.66 -3.35 -17.81
CA VAL A 206 -21.91 -3.76 -17.17
C VAL A 206 -21.59 -4.29 -15.78
N TRP A 207 -22.46 -4.02 -14.82
CA TRP A 207 -22.40 -4.55 -13.47
C TRP A 207 -23.41 -5.69 -13.32
N SER A 208 -22.94 -6.86 -12.89
CA SER A 208 -23.78 -8.00 -12.50
C SER A 208 -23.92 -8.03 -10.99
N GLN A 209 -25.15 -8.15 -10.48
CA GLN A 209 -25.42 -8.18 -9.04
C GLN A 209 -25.74 -9.61 -8.59
N ASN A 210 -25.11 -10.04 -7.49
CA ASN A 210 -25.47 -11.24 -6.73
C ASN A 210 -25.53 -10.90 -5.24
N GLY A 211 -26.76 -10.77 -4.70
CA GLY A 211 -26.95 -10.28 -3.34
C GLY A 211 -26.43 -8.85 -3.19
N ASN A 212 -25.46 -8.66 -2.30
CA ASN A 212 -24.80 -7.39 -2.05
C ASN A 212 -23.46 -7.22 -2.80
N THR A 213 -23.08 -8.19 -3.62
CA THR A 213 -21.86 -8.17 -4.41
C THR A 213 -22.16 -7.79 -5.85
N TYR A 214 -21.37 -6.87 -6.40
CA TYR A 214 -21.47 -6.37 -7.76
C TYR A 214 -20.16 -6.65 -8.48
N SER A 215 -20.24 -7.25 -9.66
CA SER A 215 -19.05 -7.63 -10.44
C SER A 215 -19.08 -7.07 -11.85
N SER A 216 -17.89 -6.79 -12.38
CA SER A 216 -17.73 -6.31 -13.75
C SER A 216 -16.42 -6.76 -14.37
N THR A 217 -16.47 -7.17 -15.64
CA THR A 217 -15.27 -7.37 -16.48
C THR A 217 -14.67 -6.06 -16.96
N LEU A 218 -15.29 -4.92 -16.62
CA LEU A 218 -14.90 -3.57 -17.03
C LEU A 218 -14.77 -3.42 -18.54
N ASN A 219 -15.60 -4.14 -19.30
CA ASN A 219 -15.56 -4.18 -20.76
C ASN A 219 -14.17 -4.58 -21.31
N GLY A 220 -13.50 -5.52 -20.62
CA GLY A 220 -12.17 -6.00 -20.99
C GLY A 220 -11.02 -5.06 -20.60
N GLN A 221 -11.32 -3.95 -19.93
CA GLN A 221 -10.30 -3.05 -19.40
C GLN A 221 -9.86 -3.46 -18.00
N ASN A 222 -8.80 -2.81 -17.53
CA ASN A 222 -8.15 -3.14 -16.28
C ASN A 222 -8.08 -1.96 -15.29
N TYR A 223 -8.91 -0.93 -15.48
CA TYR A 223 -8.94 0.28 -14.67
C TYR A 223 -10.37 0.71 -14.34
N TRP A 224 -10.56 1.27 -13.15
CA TRP A 224 -11.79 1.92 -12.70
C TRP A 224 -11.45 2.89 -11.56
N SER A 225 -12.41 3.72 -11.15
CA SER A 225 -12.22 4.59 -9.99
C SER A 225 -13.45 4.63 -9.11
N MET A 226 -13.26 5.09 -7.88
CA MET A 226 -14.32 5.45 -6.96
C MET A 226 -14.09 6.88 -6.50
N ALA A 227 -15.17 7.64 -6.30
CA ALA A 227 -15.09 8.97 -5.73
C ALA A 227 -16.04 9.15 -4.55
N PHE A 228 -15.60 9.94 -3.57
CA PHE A 228 -16.38 10.37 -2.41
C PHE A 228 -17.23 11.56 -2.83
N ILE A 229 -18.54 11.45 -2.67
CA ILE A 229 -19.45 12.57 -2.92
C ILE A 229 -19.53 13.40 -1.63
N PRO A 230 -19.25 14.72 -1.69
CA PRO A 230 -19.24 15.56 -0.48
C PRO A 230 -20.55 15.45 0.29
N LEU A 231 -20.47 15.36 1.61
CA LEU A 231 -21.66 15.25 2.49
C LEU A 231 -22.61 16.44 2.38
N SER A 232 -22.11 17.58 1.90
CA SER A 232 -22.90 18.79 1.64
C SER A 232 -23.55 18.80 0.25
N ALA A 233 -23.39 17.75 -0.55
CA ALA A 233 -23.99 17.66 -1.88
C ALA A 233 -25.52 17.65 -1.77
N SER A 234 -26.17 18.64 -2.37
CA SER A 234 -27.64 18.69 -2.42
C SER A 234 -28.24 17.66 -3.38
N ASN A 235 -27.45 17.18 -4.35
CA ASN A 235 -27.85 16.17 -5.32
C ASN A 235 -26.65 15.29 -5.71
N VAL A 236 -26.65 14.06 -5.18
CA VAL A 236 -25.62 13.03 -5.41
C VAL A 236 -25.42 12.78 -6.91
N ASN A 237 -26.50 12.61 -7.67
CA ASN A 237 -26.47 12.34 -9.11
C ASN A 237 -25.79 13.46 -9.92
N THR A 238 -25.97 14.72 -9.50
CA THR A 238 -25.33 15.88 -10.16
C THR A 238 -23.82 15.86 -9.95
N VAL A 239 -23.37 15.65 -8.70
CA VAL A 239 -21.94 15.55 -8.38
C VAL A 239 -21.30 14.33 -9.06
N ALA A 240 -21.99 13.18 -9.01
CA ALA A 240 -21.55 11.95 -9.68
C ALA A 240 -21.31 12.17 -11.18
N ASN A 241 -22.19 12.90 -11.87
CA ASN A 241 -22.00 13.22 -13.28
C ASN A 241 -20.91 14.27 -13.52
N GLU A 242 -20.77 15.27 -12.64
CA GLU A 242 -19.68 16.25 -12.74
C GLU A 242 -18.31 15.56 -12.64
N TYR A 243 -18.17 14.64 -11.70
CA TYR A 243 -16.92 13.94 -11.40
C TYR A 243 -16.43 13.02 -12.53
N LYS A 244 -17.29 12.64 -13.48
CA LYS A 244 -16.91 11.80 -14.65
C LYS A 244 -15.69 12.34 -15.41
N LYS A 245 -15.52 13.67 -15.49
CA LYS A 245 -14.39 14.32 -16.18
C LYS A 245 -13.02 14.00 -15.55
N TYR A 246 -12.99 13.53 -14.29
CA TYR A 246 -11.77 13.19 -13.55
C TYR A 246 -11.62 11.69 -13.29
N ALA A 247 -12.65 10.89 -13.56
CA ALA A 247 -12.72 9.47 -13.20
C ALA A 247 -11.58 8.59 -13.74
N TYR A 248 -10.89 9.05 -14.80
CA TYR A 248 -9.80 8.30 -15.43
C TYR A 248 -8.49 9.10 -15.48
N VAL A 249 -8.35 10.14 -14.65
CA VAL A 249 -7.14 10.98 -14.56
C VAL A 249 -6.26 10.47 -13.42
N PHE A 250 -5.64 9.32 -13.64
CA PHE A 250 -4.83 8.64 -12.63
C PHE A 250 -3.56 9.46 -12.34
N PRO A 251 -3.29 9.86 -11.09
CA PRO A 251 -2.08 10.61 -10.77
C PRO A 251 -0.85 9.71 -10.89
N VAL A 252 0.17 10.22 -11.58
CA VAL A 252 1.45 9.49 -11.78
C VAL A 252 2.57 9.98 -10.86
N ASN A 253 2.48 11.22 -10.37
CA ASN A 253 3.44 11.79 -9.43
C ASN A 253 2.84 12.99 -8.70
N THR A 254 3.35 13.29 -7.51
CA THR A 254 3.03 14.49 -6.74
C THR A 254 4.29 15.12 -6.16
N THR A 255 4.35 16.46 -6.09
CA THR A 255 5.52 17.22 -5.63
C THR A 255 5.08 18.53 -4.97
N THR A 256 5.73 18.87 -3.87
CA THR A 256 5.56 20.11 -3.10
C THR A 256 6.49 21.22 -3.60
#